data_AF-P42333-F1
#
_entry.id   AF-P42333-F1
#
_cell.length_a   1.000
_cell.length_b   1.000
_cell.length_c   1.000
_cell.angle_alpha   90.00
_cell.angle_beta   90.00
_cell.angle_gamma   90.00
#
_symmetry.space_group_name_H-M   'P 1'
#
loop_
_entity.id
_entity.type
_entity.pdbx_description
1 polymer ?
#
loop_
_entity_poly.entity_id
_entity_poly.type
_entity_poly.pdbx_seq_one_letter_code
_entity_poly.pdbx_strand_id
1 'polypeptide(L)'
;MAKKAKYPDVPIRFSETFSDTNLYIVLLIGVPLYGVITSYLFNREYAESTLKNLLTIPVSRISLIVSKLVLLLIWIMMLTLIAWVLTLLFGLIGQFEGLSSAVLIEGFKQFMIGGALLFFLVSPIIFVTLLFKNYVPTIIFTIIISMVSIMVYGTEYSALFPWSAVWVIASGTFFPEYPPEYSFISVAATTVLGLAATIVYFKKIDIH
;
A
#
# COMPACT_ATOMS: atom_id res chain seq x y z
N MET A 1 16.57 8.59 -18.93
CA MET A 1 17.67 8.69 -19.91
C MET A 1 17.88 7.42 -20.74
N ALA A 2 17.90 6.21 -20.15
CA ALA A 2 18.19 4.97 -20.91
C ALA A 2 17.15 4.57 -21.98
N LYS A 3 15.84 4.89 -21.81
CA LYS A 3 14.80 4.54 -22.81
C LYS A 3 14.91 5.38 -24.08
N LYS A 4 15.14 6.71 -23.96
CA LYS A 4 15.45 7.61 -25.10
C LYS A 4 16.71 7.18 -25.86
N ALA A 5 17.69 6.60 -25.17
CA ALA A 5 18.90 6.09 -25.81
C ALA A 5 18.68 4.78 -26.58
N LYS A 6 17.67 3.97 -26.20
CA LYS A 6 17.42 2.64 -26.78
C LYS A 6 16.31 2.63 -27.83
N TYR A 7 15.34 3.54 -27.73
CA TYR A 7 14.24 3.73 -28.68
C TYR A 7 14.01 5.24 -28.89
N PRO A 8 14.84 5.91 -29.70
CA PRO A 8 14.76 7.37 -29.89
C PRO A 8 13.42 7.83 -30.48
N ASP A 9 12.74 6.96 -31.25
CA ASP A 9 11.53 7.31 -32.01
C ASP A 9 10.22 7.14 -31.24
N VAL A 10 10.24 6.62 -30.01
CA VAL A 10 9.03 6.49 -29.19
C VAL A 10 9.06 7.54 -28.08
N PRO A 11 8.32 8.66 -28.22
CA PRO A 11 8.26 9.67 -27.16
C PRO A 11 7.66 9.06 -25.90
N ILE A 12 8.34 9.25 -24.77
CA ILE A 12 7.86 8.80 -23.47
C ILE A 12 6.70 9.71 -23.08
N ARG A 13 5.52 9.13 -22.87
CA ARG A 13 4.30 9.86 -22.51
C ARG A 13 4.13 9.97 -21.01
N PHE A 14 3.56 11.09 -20.56
CA PHE A 14 3.22 11.28 -19.16
C PHE A 14 2.18 10.26 -18.66
N SER A 15 1.18 9.93 -19.47
CA SER A 15 0.13 8.96 -19.09
C SER A 15 0.69 7.58 -18.77
N GLU A 16 1.56 7.07 -19.63
CA GLU A 16 2.28 5.80 -19.43
C GLU A 16 3.17 5.87 -18.20
N THR A 17 3.93 6.96 -18.04
CA THR A 17 4.83 7.13 -16.90
C THR A 17 4.08 7.14 -15.57
N PHE A 18 2.94 7.84 -15.48
CA PHE A 18 2.11 7.82 -14.28
C PHE A 18 1.55 6.43 -13.98
N SER A 19 0.99 5.76 -15.00
CA SER A 19 0.41 4.42 -14.85
C SER A 19 1.47 3.39 -14.42
N ASP A 20 2.62 3.36 -15.11
CA ASP A 20 3.74 2.46 -14.80
C ASP A 20 4.30 2.72 -13.40
N THR A 21 4.47 3.99 -13.04
CA THR A 21 5.00 4.35 -11.72
C THR A 21 4.02 3.96 -10.62
N ASN A 22 2.72 4.20 -10.83
CA ASN A 22 1.67 3.76 -9.90
C ASN A 22 1.66 2.24 -9.76
N LEU A 23 1.79 1.49 -10.85
CA LEU A 23 1.89 0.02 -10.84
C LEU A 23 3.05 -0.44 -9.96
N TYR A 24 4.26 0.08 -10.18
CA TYR A 24 5.43 -0.33 -9.39
C TYR A 24 5.32 0.10 -7.92
N ILE A 25 4.70 1.24 -7.64
CA ILE A 25 4.43 1.64 -6.25
C ILE A 25 3.41 0.70 -5.62
N VAL A 26 2.31 0.38 -6.29
CA VAL A 26 1.26 -0.43 -5.69
C VAL A 26 1.71 -1.89 -5.49
N LEU A 27 2.38 -2.47 -6.49
CA LEU A 27 2.70 -3.90 -6.48
C LEU A 27 4.08 -4.23 -5.88
N LEU A 28 5.09 -3.38 -6.07
CA LEU A 28 6.48 -3.67 -5.68
C LEU A 28 6.93 -2.90 -4.44
N ILE A 29 6.85 -1.56 -4.45
CA ILE A 29 7.52 -0.72 -3.44
C ILE A 29 6.63 -0.45 -2.23
N GLY A 30 5.36 -0.13 -2.48
CA GLY A 30 4.41 0.36 -1.49
C GLY A 30 4.12 -0.66 -0.39
N VAL A 31 3.91 -1.93 -0.75
CA VAL A 31 3.59 -2.97 0.24
C VAL A 31 4.73 -3.20 1.23
N PRO A 32 6.00 -3.40 0.81
CA PRO A 32 7.13 -3.48 1.72
C PRO A 32 7.37 -2.19 2.49
N LEU A 33 7.30 -1.03 1.82
CA LEU A 33 7.55 0.27 2.46
C LEU A 33 6.54 0.54 3.58
N TYR A 34 5.25 0.39 3.30
CA TYR A 34 4.19 0.56 4.29
C TYR A 34 4.28 -0.52 5.35
N GLY A 35 4.66 -1.75 4.97
CA GLY A 35 4.95 -2.84 5.89
C GLY A 35 6.02 -2.51 6.93
N VAL A 36 7.13 -1.91 6.49
CA VAL A 36 8.21 -1.46 7.37
C VAL A 36 7.69 -0.40 8.34
N ILE A 37 6.99 0.62 7.84
CA ILE A 37 6.44 1.71 8.68
C ILE A 37 5.44 1.16 9.71
N THR A 38 4.53 0.29 9.28
CA THR A 38 3.58 -0.40 10.15
C THR A 38 4.29 -1.24 11.20
N SER A 39 5.27 -2.05 10.79
CA SER A 39 6.03 -2.88 11.71
C SER A 39 6.73 -2.02 12.77
N TYR A 40 7.34 -0.91 12.34
CA TYR A 40 8.01 0.05 13.21
C TYR A 40 7.06 0.62 14.25
N LEU A 41 5.92 1.17 13.81
CA LEU A 41 4.96 1.86 14.68
C LEU A 41 4.31 0.93 15.71
N PHE A 42 4.04 -0.33 15.33
CA PHE A 42 3.39 -1.28 16.22
C PHE A 42 4.36 -2.03 17.12
N ASN A 43 5.58 -2.31 16.68
CA ASN A 43 6.55 -3.06 17.49
C ASN A 43 7.42 -2.16 18.38
N ARG A 44 7.66 -0.88 18.05
CA ARG A 44 8.53 0.00 18.86
C ARG A 44 8.15 0.02 20.35
N GLU A 45 6.87 0.15 20.67
CA GLU A 45 6.40 0.18 22.07
C GLU A 45 6.55 -1.16 22.80
N TYR A 46 6.50 -2.29 22.08
CA TYR A 46 6.78 -3.60 22.65
C TYR A 46 8.28 -3.78 22.89
N ALA A 47 9.11 -3.40 21.91
CA ALA A 47 10.56 -3.52 21.99
C ALA A 47 11.17 -2.63 23.10
N GLU A 48 10.66 -1.41 23.26
CA GLU A 48 11.11 -0.46 24.29
C GLU A 48 10.50 -0.74 25.69
N SER A 49 9.68 -1.78 25.85
CA SER A 49 8.96 -2.06 27.10
C SER A 49 8.14 -0.88 27.63
N THR A 50 7.76 0.06 26.76
CA THR A 50 6.99 1.27 27.11
C THR A 50 5.50 1.01 27.09
N LEU A 51 5.03 -0.02 26.35
CA LEU A 51 3.62 -0.36 26.26
C LEU A 51 2.99 -0.64 27.63
N LYS A 52 3.68 -1.39 28.51
CA LYS A 52 3.20 -1.66 29.87
C LYS A 52 3.05 -0.38 30.70
N ASN A 53 3.96 0.59 30.52
CA ASN A 53 3.89 1.89 31.19
C ASN A 53 2.77 2.78 30.62
N LEU A 54 2.49 2.70 29.32
CA LEU A 54 1.38 3.44 28.71
C LEU A 54 0.01 2.94 29.19
N LEU A 55 -0.10 1.64 29.47
CA LEU A 55 -1.35 1.03 29.95
C LEU A 55 -1.64 1.27 31.43
N THR A 56 -0.69 1.81 32.20
CA THR A 56 -0.99 2.30 33.57
C THR A 56 -1.70 3.65 33.56
N ILE A 57 -1.53 4.41 32.48
CA ILE A 57 -2.32 5.62 32.21
C ILE A 57 -3.69 5.14 31.72
N PRO A 58 -4.82 5.75 32.15
CA PRO A 58 -6.17 5.34 31.78
C PRO A 58 -6.53 5.71 30.32
N VAL A 59 -5.67 5.33 29.36
CA VAL A 59 -5.92 5.43 27.92
C VAL A 59 -6.52 4.13 27.44
N SER A 60 -7.60 4.20 26.68
CA SER A 60 -8.21 2.99 26.14
C SER A 60 -7.27 2.31 25.14
N ARG A 61 -7.15 0.98 25.28
CA ARG A 61 -6.42 0.09 24.35
C ARG A 61 -6.80 0.34 22.89
N ILE A 62 -8.08 0.59 22.62
CA ILE A 62 -8.59 0.88 21.28
C ILE A 62 -8.13 2.27 20.78
N SER A 63 -8.10 3.28 21.64
CA SER A 63 -7.61 4.63 21.26
C SER A 63 -6.15 4.59 20.81
N LEU A 64 -5.31 3.77 21.45
CA LEU A 64 -3.92 3.57 21.04
C LEU A 64 -3.79 2.96 19.64
N ILE A 65 -4.65 2.00 19.27
CA ILE A 65 -4.63 1.42 17.91
C ILE A 65 -5.15 2.45 16.90
N VAL A 66 -6.26 3.12 17.20
CA VAL A 66 -6.89 4.09 16.29
C VAL A 66 -5.94 5.24 15.99
N SER A 67 -5.23 5.78 16.98
CA SER A 67 -4.26 6.85 16.76
C SER A 67 -3.12 6.41 15.83
N LYS A 68 -2.64 5.17 15.97
CA LYS A 68 -1.63 4.58 15.08
C LYS A 68 -2.16 4.36 13.66
N LEU A 69 -3.41 3.92 13.50
CA LEU A 69 -4.03 3.78 12.19
C LEU A 69 -4.17 5.14 11.49
N VAL A 70 -4.56 6.20 12.20
CA VAL A 70 -4.61 7.56 11.64
C VAL A 70 -3.23 8.03 11.23
N LEU A 71 -2.20 7.80 12.08
CA LEU A 71 -0.83 8.15 11.73
C LEU A 71 -0.34 7.39 10.48
N LEU A 72 -0.64 6.10 10.37
CA LEU A 72 -0.31 5.31 9.17
C LEU A 72 -1.02 5.82 7.92
N LEU A 73 -2.30 6.20 8.03
CA LEU A 73 -3.03 6.79 6.91
C LEU A 73 -2.35 8.07 6.42
N ILE A 74 -1.96 8.97 7.34
CA ILE A 74 -1.24 10.21 7.00
C ILE A 74 0.08 9.88 6.29
N TRP A 75 0.87 8.94 6.83
CA TRP A 75 2.14 8.54 6.22
C TRP A 75 1.96 7.96 4.82
N ILE A 76 0.99 7.07 4.62
CA ILE A 76 0.74 6.44 3.31
C ILE A 76 0.29 7.48 2.29
N MET A 77 -0.66 8.34 2.65
CA MET A 77 -1.14 9.39 1.74
C MET A 77 -0.05 10.40 1.40
N MET A 78 0.78 10.78 2.38
CA MET A 78 1.92 11.67 2.17
C MET A 78 2.97 11.05 1.24
N LEU A 79 3.37 9.79 1.48
CA LEU A 79 4.35 9.09 0.62
C LEU A 79 3.82 8.89 -0.80
N THR A 80 2.54 8.55 -0.92
CA THR A 80 1.86 8.42 -2.22
C THR A 80 1.85 9.75 -2.97
N LEU A 81 1.56 10.86 -2.26
CA LEU A 81 1.59 12.21 -2.84
C LEU A 81 3.01 12.59 -3.28
N ILE A 82 4.02 12.33 -2.45
CA ILE A 82 5.43 12.56 -2.79
C ILE A 82 5.80 11.78 -4.06
N ALA A 83 5.38 10.52 -4.16
CA ALA A 83 5.68 9.70 -5.33
C ALA A 83 5.04 10.25 -6.60
N TRP A 84 3.79 10.73 -6.52
CA TRP A 84 3.13 11.41 -7.64
C TRP A 84 3.87 12.70 -8.05
N VAL A 85 4.25 13.54 -7.08
CA VAL A 85 5.02 14.77 -7.32
C VAL A 85 6.37 14.45 -7.97
N LEU A 86 7.10 13.45 -7.47
CA LEU A 86 8.38 13.03 -8.04
C LEU A 86 8.21 12.53 -9.47
N THR A 87 7.15 11.76 -9.75
CA THR A 87 6.83 11.28 -11.11
C THR A 87 6.63 12.46 -12.06
N LEU A 88 5.86 13.47 -11.62
CA LEU A 88 5.66 14.70 -12.36
C LEU A 88 6.97 15.47 -12.59
N LEU A 89 7.78 15.68 -11.55
CA LEU A 89 9.05 16.40 -11.64
C LEU A 89 10.04 15.70 -12.59
N PHE A 90 10.18 14.38 -12.48
CA PHE A 90 11.04 13.62 -13.38
C PHE A 90 10.53 13.63 -14.82
N GLY A 91 9.20 13.59 -15.03
CA GLY A 91 8.62 13.74 -16.36
C GLY A 91 8.87 15.12 -16.97
N LEU A 92 8.80 16.19 -16.17
CA LEU A 92 9.09 17.56 -16.62
C LEU A 92 10.58 17.74 -16.97
N ILE A 93 11.48 17.28 -16.10
CA ILE A 93 12.93 17.30 -16.35
C ILE A 93 13.28 16.45 -17.58
N GLY A 94 12.59 15.32 -17.76
CA GLY A 94 12.76 14.42 -18.91
C GLY A 94 12.16 14.93 -20.23
N GLN A 95 11.41 16.04 -20.19
CA GLN A 95 10.64 16.58 -21.31
C GLN A 95 9.76 15.50 -21.96
N PHE A 96 8.95 14.82 -21.14
CA PHE A 96 8.00 13.83 -21.63
C PHE A 96 6.84 14.50 -22.35
N GLU A 97 6.23 13.78 -23.29
CA GLU A 97 5.14 14.31 -24.11
C GLU A 97 3.76 14.01 -23.52
N GLY A 98 2.74 14.73 -23.98
CA GLY A 98 1.35 14.46 -23.63
C GLY A 98 0.95 14.91 -22.22
N LEU A 99 1.66 15.89 -21.64
CA LEU A 99 1.21 16.53 -20.41
C LEU A 99 -0.08 17.31 -20.68
N SER A 100 -1.20 16.82 -20.17
CA SER A 100 -2.48 17.50 -20.19
C SER A 100 -3.07 17.55 -18.78
N SER A 101 -4.00 18.48 -18.53
CA SER A 101 -4.72 18.55 -17.26
C SER A 101 -5.47 17.24 -16.96
N ALA A 102 -6.00 16.58 -18.00
CA ALA A 102 -6.67 15.29 -17.87
C ALA A 102 -5.70 14.20 -17.36
N VAL A 103 -4.52 14.09 -17.96
CA VAL A 103 -3.49 13.11 -17.55
C VAL A 103 -3.00 13.37 -16.12
N LEU A 104 -2.84 14.63 -15.73
CA LEU A 104 -2.48 14.99 -14.35
C LEU A 104 -3.55 14.56 -13.35
N ILE A 105 -4.82 14.83 -13.63
CA ILE A 105 -5.94 14.47 -12.75
C ILE A 105 -6.11 12.96 -12.69
N GLU A 106 -6.00 12.26 -13.82
CA GLU A 106 -6.08 10.81 -13.89
C GLU A 106 -4.96 10.16 -13.08
N GLY A 107 -3.70 10.55 -13.32
CA GLY A 107 -2.55 10.06 -12.54
C GLY A 107 -2.72 10.36 -11.05
N PHE A 108 -3.18 11.56 -10.69
CA PHE A 108 -3.45 11.91 -9.29
C PHE A 108 -4.49 10.97 -8.66
N LYS A 109 -5.61 10.71 -9.36
CA LYS A 109 -6.65 9.79 -8.88
C LYS A 109 -6.12 8.37 -8.70
N GLN A 110 -5.37 7.85 -9.68
CA GLN A 110 -4.80 6.50 -9.61
C GLN A 110 -3.91 6.32 -8.38
N PHE A 111 -3.02 7.30 -8.12
CA PHE A 111 -2.16 7.28 -6.95
C PHE A 111 -2.97 7.36 -5.66
N MET A 112 -3.90 8.33 -5.53
CA MET A 112 -4.67 8.51 -4.30
C MET A 112 -5.57 7.31 -3.98
N ILE A 113 -6.23 6.73 -4.99
CA ILE A 113 -7.05 5.51 -4.82
C ILE A 113 -6.16 4.33 -4.44
N GLY A 114 -5.03 4.15 -5.13
CA GLY A 114 -4.07 3.08 -4.82
C GLY A 114 -3.53 3.16 -3.39
N GLY A 115 -3.09 4.35 -2.96
CA GLY A 115 -2.62 4.59 -1.60
C GLY A 115 -3.69 4.34 -0.54
N ALA A 116 -4.92 4.83 -0.76
CA ALA A 116 -6.02 4.64 0.17
C ALA A 116 -6.43 3.15 0.32
N LEU A 117 -6.49 2.41 -0.80
CA LEU A 117 -6.81 0.98 -0.77
C LEU A 117 -5.68 0.15 -0.12
N LEU A 118 -4.42 0.51 -0.37
CA LEU A 118 -3.28 -0.13 0.31
C LEU A 118 -3.33 0.09 1.82
N PHE A 119 -3.77 1.26 2.29
CA PHE A 119 -3.97 1.50 3.72
C PHE A 119 -4.94 0.49 4.35
N PHE A 120 -6.05 0.17 3.69
CA PHE A 120 -6.98 -0.86 4.19
C PHE A 120 -6.31 -2.25 4.27
N LEU A 121 -5.46 -2.58 3.29
CA LEU A 121 -4.68 -3.81 3.27
C LEU A 121 -3.47 -3.83 4.23
N VAL A 122 -3.23 -2.76 5.00
CA VAL A 122 -2.25 -2.79 6.09
C VAL A 122 -2.72 -3.68 7.24
N SER A 123 -4.02 -3.96 7.34
CA SER A 123 -4.54 -4.67 8.51
C SER A 123 -3.95 -6.07 8.76
N PRO A 124 -3.84 -6.98 7.75
CA PRO A 124 -3.12 -8.24 7.92
C PRO A 124 -1.65 -8.06 8.33
N ILE A 125 -1.00 -7.00 7.87
CA ILE A 125 0.40 -6.67 8.20
C ILE A 125 0.54 -6.29 9.69
N ILE A 126 -0.43 -5.55 10.23
CA ILE A 126 -0.49 -5.23 11.67
C ILE A 126 -0.62 -6.53 12.46
N PHE A 127 -1.52 -7.43 12.05
CA PHE A 127 -1.70 -8.72 12.73
C PHE A 127 -0.40 -9.53 12.77
N VAL A 128 0.32 -9.66 11.64
CA VAL A 128 1.62 -10.34 11.58
C VAL A 128 2.64 -9.66 12.50
N THR A 129 2.70 -8.33 12.51
CA THR A 129 3.60 -7.57 13.41
C THR A 129 3.33 -7.88 14.87
N LEU A 130 2.06 -7.89 15.28
CA LEU A 130 1.66 -8.18 16.65
C LEU A 130 1.91 -9.64 17.03
N LEU A 131 1.71 -10.57 16.09
CA LEU A 131 1.90 -12.00 16.31
C LEU A 131 3.36 -12.35 16.61
N PHE A 132 4.29 -11.81 15.83
CA PHE A 132 5.72 -12.11 15.98
C PHE A 132 6.49 -11.13 16.88
N LYS A 133 5.91 -9.97 17.20
CA LYS A 133 6.56 -8.90 18.00
C LYS A 133 7.97 -8.56 17.50
N ASN A 134 8.17 -8.66 16.19
CA ASN A 134 9.45 -8.44 15.51
C ASN A 134 9.19 -7.81 14.13
N TYR A 135 10.08 -6.94 13.69
CA TYR A 135 10.02 -6.27 12.39
C TYR A 135 10.32 -7.25 11.25
N VAL A 136 11.25 -8.19 11.45
CA VAL A 136 11.78 -9.05 10.37
C VAL A 136 10.70 -9.93 9.73
N PRO A 137 9.85 -10.67 10.48
CA PRO A 137 8.79 -11.48 9.87
C PRO A 137 7.78 -10.66 9.08
N THR A 138 7.44 -9.45 9.55
CA THR A 138 6.55 -8.54 8.82
C THR A 138 7.15 -8.11 7.50
N ILE A 139 8.44 -7.77 7.47
CA ILE A 139 9.13 -7.37 6.23
C ILE A 139 9.20 -8.53 5.23
N ILE A 140 9.51 -9.74 5.69
CA ILE A 140 9.51 -10.93 4.82
C ILE A 140 8.11 -11.17 4.26
N PHE A 141 7.09 -11.07 5.09
CA PHE A 141 5.69 -11.23 4.69
C PHE A 141 5.27 -10.22 3.60
N THR A 142 5.62 -8.94 3.76
CA THR A 142 5.29 -7.91 2.75
C THR A 142 6.07 -8.08 1.45
N ILE A 143 7.33 -8.53 1.51
CA ILE A 143 8.11 -8.87 0.30
C ILE A 143 7.45 -10.03 -0.45
N ILE A 144 7.02 -11.10 0.25
CA ILE A 144 6.32 -12.23 -0.38
C ILE A 144 5.03 -11.74 -1.06
N ILE A 145 4.24 -10.90 -0.38
CA ILE A 145 3.03 -10.31 -0.98
C ILE A 145 3.36 -9.54 -2.26
N SER A 146 4.41 -8.72 -2.27
CA SER A 146 4.83 -7.99 -3.47
C SER A 146 5.28 -8.91 -4.59
N MET A 147 6.04 -9.96 -4.28
CA MET A 147 6.44 -10.95 -5.28
C MET A 147 5.21 -11.63 -5.89
N VAL A 148 4.26 -12.07 -5.07
CA VAL A 148 3.00 -12.67 -5.57
C VAL A 148 2.21 -11.66 -6.40
N SER A 149 2.11 -10.40 -5.95
CA SER A 149 1.40 -9.32 -6.67
C SER A 149 1.93 -9.12 -8.08
N ILE A 150 3.26 -9.21 -8.26
CA ILE A 150 3.91 -9.08 -9.56
C ILE A 150 3.81 -10.36 -10.38
N MET A 151 3.83 -11.54 -9.75
CA MET A 151 3.65 -12.81 -10.45
C MET A 151 2.27 -12.93 -11.07
N VAL A 152 1.23 -12.39 -10.41
CA VAL A 152 -0.14 -12.39 -10.95
C VAL A 152 -0.42 -11.21 -11.89
N TYR A 153 0.47 -10.21 -11.96
CA TYR A 153 0.30 -9.06 -12.84
C TYR A 153 0.14 -9.49 -14.30
N GLY A 154 -0.83 -8.89 -14.99
CA GLY A 154 -1.17 -9.23 -16.38
C GLY A 154 -2.00 -10.50 -16.54
N THR A 155 -2.26 -11.25 -15.47
CA THR A 155 -3.19 -12.40 -15.47
C THR A 155 -4.55 -11.99 -14.90
N GLU A 156 -5.58 -12.75 -15.25
CA GLU A 156 -6.94 -12.62 -14.68
C GLU A 156 -6.96 -12.66 -13.14
N TYR A 157 -6.02 -13.39 -12.52
CA TYR A 157 -5.90 -13.51 -11.07
C TYR A 157 -5.48 -12.21 -10.38
N SER A 158 -4.95 -11.23 -11.12
CA SER A 158 -4.64 -9.92 -10.54
C SER A 158 -5.89 -9.20 -10.02
N ALA A 159 -7.08 -9.49 -10.58
CA ALA A 159 -8.35 -8.98 -10.09
C ALA A 159 -8.79 -9.62 -8.76
N LEU A 160 -8.29 -10.81 -8.43
CA LEU A 160 -8.68 -11.57 -7.23
C LEU A 160 -7.70 -11.44 -6.08
N PHE A 161 -6.40 -11.28 -6.34
CA PHE A 161 -5.42 -11.14 -5.27
C PHE A 161 -5.48 -9.73 -4.66
N PRO A 162 -5.70 -9.55 -3.34
CA PRO A 162 -6.11 -8.26 -2.76
C PRO A 162 -5.18 -7.11 -3.10
N TRP A 163 -3.86 -7.33 -3.03
CA TRP A 163 -2.87 -6.28 -3.29
C TRP A 163 -2.73 -5.92 -4.77
N SER A 164 -2.87 -6.89 -5.69
CA SER A 164 -2.91 -6.58 -7.12
C SER A 164 -4.25 -6.01 -7.57
N ALA A 165 -5.34 -6.41 -6.90
CA ALA A 165 -6.67 -5.88 -7.13
C ALA A 165 -6.73 -4.37 -6.85
N VAL A 166 -5.90 -3.86 -5.92
CA VAL A 166 -5.74 -2.41 -5.72
C VAL A 166 -5.31 -1.71 -7.01
N TRP A 167 -4.33 -2.27 -7.72
CA TRP A 167 -3.89 -1.69 -8.99
C TRP A 167 -4.98 -1.79 -10.06
N VAL A 168 -5.68 -2.92 -10.16
CA VAL A 168 -6.81 -3.11 -11.10
C VAL A 168 -7.90 -2.05 -10.87
N ILE A 169 -8.28 -1.82 -9.60
CA ILE A 169 -9.27 -0.81 -9.23
C ILE A 169 -8.76 0.61 -9.51
N ALA A 170 -7.51 0.90 -9.14
CA ALA A 170 -6.93 2.24 -9.27
C ALA A 170 -6.76 2.64 -10.74
N SER A 171 -6.28 1.72 -11.59
CA SER A 171 -6.06 1.95 -13.01
C SER A 171 -7.33 1.79 -13.87
N GLY A 172 -8.37 1.14 -13.34
CA GLY A 172 -9.60 0.83 -14.06
C GLY A 172 -9.44 -0.30 -15.09
N THR A 173 -8.35 -1.06 -15.06
CA THR A 173 -8.07 -2.15 -16.00
C THR A 173 -8.72 -3.46 -15.55
N PHE A 174 -10.05 -3.51 -15.52
CA PHE A 174 -10.80 -4.71 -15.15
C PHE A 174 -10.67 -5.80 -16.22
N PHE A 175 -10.69 -7.05 -15.77
CA PHE A 175 -10.59 -8.24 -16.62
C PHE A 175 -11.99 -8.73 -16.98
N PRO A 176 -12.28 -9.07 -18.26
CA PRO A 176 -13.61 -9.53 -18.66
C PRO A 176 -14.03 -10.85 -18.02
N GLU A 177 -13.07 -11.66 -17.55
CA GLU A 177 -13.30 -12.95 -16.91
C GLU A 177 -13.90 -12.81 -15.50
N TYR A 178 -13.65 -11.69 -14.82
CA TYR A 178 -14.14 -11.43 -13.46
C TYR A 178 -14.87 -10.09 -13.35
N PRO A 179 -16.11 -10.07 -12.84
CA PRO A 179 -16.82 -8.82 -12.61
C PRO A 179 -16.01 -7.86 -11.71
N PRO A 180 -16.03 -6.54 -11.96
CA PRO A 180 -15.26 -5.55 -11.19
C PRO A 180 -15.45 -5.64 -9.67
N GLU A 181 -16.63 -6.06 -9.23
CA GLU A 181 -17.00 -6.22 -7.82
C GLU A 181 -16.09 -7.22 -7.09
N TYR A 182 -15.55 -8.22 -7.77
CA TYR A 182 -14.68 -9.23 -7.16
C TYR A 182 -13.39 -8.62 -6.62
N SER A 183 -12.82 -7.62 -7.32
CA SER A 183 -11.65 -6.89 -6.84
C SER A 183 -11.95 -6.11 -5.57
N PHE A 184 -13.10 -5.42 -5.51
CA PHE A 184 -13.53 -4.70 -4.32
C PHE A 184 -13.81 -5.64 -3.15
N ILE A 185 -14.48 -6.78 -3.42
CA ILE A 185 -14.77 -7.81 -2.42
C ILE A 185 -13.47 -8.40 -1.86
N SER A 186 -12.47 -8.68 -2.70
CA SER A 186 -11.19 -9.22 -2.27
C SER A 186 -10.45 -8.28 -1.30
N VAL A 187 -10.39 -6.98 -1.64
CA VAL A 187 -9.79 -5.96 -0.78
C VAL A 187 -10.56 -5.82 0.53
N ALA A 188 -11.89 -5.73 0.46
CA ALA A 188 -12.75 -5.59 1.63
C ALA A 188 -12.67 -6.81 2.55
N ALA A 189 -12.75 -8.02 2.02
CA ALA A 189 -12.65 -9.26 2.78
C ALA A 189 -11.30 -9.37 3.52
N THR A 190 -10.20 -9.08 2.82
CA THR A 190 -8.85 -9.10 3.41
C THR A 190 -8.69 -8.06 4.51
N THR A 191 -9.25 -6.87 4.30
CA THR A 191 -9.26 -5.79 5.30
C THR A 191 -10.04 -6.19 6.54
N VAL A 192 -11.27 -6.70 6.36
CA VAL A 192 -12.15 -7.08 7.48
C VAL A 192 -11.56 -8.25 8.27
N LEU A 193 -11.05 -9.28 7.58
CA LEU A 193 -10.41 -10.43 8.23
C LEU A 193 -9.14 -10.00 8.98
N GLY A 194 -8.30 -9.16 8.37
CA GLY A 194 -7.12 -8.59 9.02
C GLY A 194 -7.47 -7.77 10.26
N LEU A 195 -8.51 -6.93 10.19
CA LEU A 195 -8.92 -6.05 11.29
C LEU A 195 -9.51 -6.86 12.42
N ALA A 196 -10.37 -7.84 12.09
CA ALA A 196 -10.95 -8.76 13.07
C ALA A 196 -9.84 -9.54 13.79
N ALA A 197 -8.87 -10.11 13.05
CA ALA A 197 -7.73 -10.83 13.63
C ALA A 197 -6.90 -9.93 14.56
N THR A 198 -6.60 -8.70 14.12
CA THR A 198 -5.86 -7.70 14.90
C THR A 198 -6.58 -7.34 16.19
N ILE A 199 -7.88 -7.02 16.13
CA ILE A 199 -8.67 -6.61 17.30
C ILE A 199 -8.85 -7.78 18.28
N VAL A 200 -9.15 -8.98 17.78
CA VAL A 200 -9.30 -10.18 18.61
C VAL A 200 -7.99 -10.52 19.30
N TYR A 201 -6.86 -10.47 18.58
CA TYR A 201 -5.55 -10.72 19.16
C TYR A 201 -5.22 -9.67 20.22
N PHE A 202 -5.39 -8.38 19.93
CA PHE A 202 -5.06 -7.31 20.88
C PHE A 202 -5.91 -7.34 22.16
N LYS A 203 -7.17 -7.78 22.08
CA LYS A 203 -8.00 -7.99 23.27
C LYS A 203 -7.52 -9.17 24.13
N LYS A 204 -6.93 -10.20 23.53
CA LYS A 204 -6.42 -11.40 24.21
C LYS A 204 -5.04 -11.21 24.84
N ILE A 205 -4.26 -10.22 24.41
CA ILE A 205 -2.96 -9.96 25.05
C ILE A 205 -3.22 -9.36 26.43
N ASP A 206 -3.15 -10.22 27.45
CA ASP A 206 -2.79 -9.80 28.80
C ASP A 206 -1.30 -9.45 28.78
N ILE A 207 -1.02 -8.16 28.82
CA ILE A 207 0.35 -7.65 28.86
C ILE A 207 0.75 -7.70 30.34
N HIS A 208 1.46 -8.77 30.73
CA HIS A 208 2.22 -8.84 31.98
C HIS A 208 3.59 -8.17 31.78
#